data_AF-A0A2I0D2U9-F1
#
_entry.id   AF-A0A2I0D2U9-F1
#
_cell.length_a   1.000
_cell.length_b   1.000
_cell.length_c   1.000
_cell.angle_alpha   90.00
_cell.angle_beta   90.00
_cell.angle_gamma   90.00
#
_symmetry.space_group_name_H-M   'P 1'
#
loop_
_entity.id
_entity.type
_entity.pdbx_description
1 polymer ?
#
loop_
_entity_poly.entity_id
_entity_poly.type
_entity_poly.pdbx_seq_one_letter_code
_entity_poly.pdbx_strand_id
1 'polypeptide(L)'
;MTITKAQEAEIIATMEQYALAYRKKDIQAFSAIFSPEISGFGSGADEVIRDHAGLLRQIRRDMSQADVHAVEFSDRQIFGDGRVAWVTSKSTMTFSIGGSAKHTLFGRSTMVLKNTGSRLVIVQLHFSLPFGGQSTGQSFPGA
;
A
#
# COMPACT_ATOMS: atom_id res chain seq x y z
N MET A 1 22.34 -1.73 -8.90
CA MET A 1 23.06 -0.69 -8.12
C MET A 1 22.29 -0.41 -6.83
N THR A 2 22.95 -0.18 -5.69
CA THR A 2 22.25 0.19 -4.44
C THR A 2 21.63 1.59 -4.56
N ILE A 3 20.40 1.76 -4.07
CA ILE A 3 19.74 3.07 -4.00
C ILE A 3 20.53 4.04 -3.11
N THR A 4 20.53 5.31 -3.47
CA THR A 4 21.12 6.38 -2.64
C THR A 4 20.20 6.75 -1.47
N LYS A 5 20.75 7.38 -0.43
CA LYS A 5 19.92 7.91 0.69
C LYS A 5 18.86 8.91 0.23
N ALA A 6 19.13 9.70 -0.82
CA ALA A 6 18.17 10.64 -1.37
C ALA A 6 17.00 9.91 -2.04
N GLN A 7 17.28 8.86 -2.82
CA GLN A 7 16.25 8.01 -3.41
C GLN A 7 15.44 7.28 -2.35
N GLU A 8 16.10 6.77 -1.30
CA GLU A 8 15.41 6.15 -0.16
C GLU A 8 14.44 7.11 0.52
N ALA A 9 14.86 8.36 0.79
CA ALA A 9 14.00 9.38 1.36
C ALA A 9 12.81 9.74 0.44
N GLU A 10 13.01 9.82 -0.87
CA GLU A 10 11.93 10.08 -1.84
C GLU A 10 10.91 8.92 -1.87
N ILE A 11 11.38 7.67 -1.79
CA ILE A 11 10.53 6.48 -1.69
C ILE A 11 9.68 6.53 -0.42
N ILE A 12 10.30 6.80 0.73
CA ILE A 12 9.60 6.93 2.01
C ILE A 12 8.58 8.06 1.95
N ALA A 13 8.93 9.22 1.41
CA ALA A 13 8.01 10.33 1.24
C ALA A 13 6.80 9.97 0.35
N THR A 14 7.00 9.18 -0.71
CA THR A 14 5.91 8.68 -1.55
C THR A 14 4.99 7.73 -0.78
N MET A 15 5.53 6.86 0.08
CA MET A 15 4.72 6.00 0.97
C MET A 15 3.94 6.81 2.01
N GLU A 16 4.53 7.88 2.53
CA GLU A 16 3.85 8.78 3.46
C GLU A 16 2.74 9.58 2.77
N GLN A 17 2.93 9.97 1.50
CA GLN A 17 1.88 10.57 0.68
C GLN A 17 0.72 9.60 0.46
N TYR A 18 0.99 8.31 0.20
CA TYR A 18 -0.03 7.27 0.15
C TYR A 18 -0.86 7.25 1.43
N ALA A 19 -0.19 7.13 2.59
CA ALA A 19 -0.85 7.06 3.89
C ALA A 19 -1.69 8.31 4.19
N LEU A 20 -1.13 9.48 3.89
CA LEU A 20 -1.78 10.77 4.10
C LEU A 20 -3.03 10.93 3.23
N ALA A 21 -2.92 10.65 1.93
CA ALA A 21 -4.02 10.77 0.98
C ALA A 21 -5.14 9.78 1.30
N TYR A 22 -4.79 8.53 1.65
CA TYR A 22 -5.75 7.51 2.03
C TYR A 22 -6.52 7.92 3.30
N ARG A 23 -5.81 8.37 4.35
CA ARG A 23 -6.41 8.88 5.59
C ARG A 23 -7.34 10.07 5.35
N LYS A 24 -6.95 11.01 4.49
CA LYS A 24 -7.73 12.21 4.18
C LYS A 24 -8.89 11.96 3.21
N LYS A 25 -9.05 10.72 2.72
CA LYS A 25 -9.96 10.38 1.62
C LYS A 25 -9.74 11.25 0.39
N ASP A 26 -8.50 11.70 0.17
CA ASP A 26 -8.13 12.57 -0.95
C ASP A 26 -7.80 11.71 -2.17
N ILE A 27 -8.83 11.38 -2.94
CA ILE A 27 -8.72 10.57 -4.15
C ILE A 27 -7.82 11.22 -5.21
N GLN A 28 -7.74 12.55 -5.27
CA GLN A 28 -6.92 13.23 -6.27
C GLN A 28 -5.43 13.11 -5.91
N ALA A 29 -5.06 13.40 -4.66
CA ALA A 29 -3.70 13.20 -4.18
C ALA A 29 -3.29 11.72 -4.23
N PHE A 30 -4.22 10.82 -3.87
CA PHE A 30 -3.99 9.38 -3.95
C PHE A 30 -3.77 8.94 -5.40
N SER A 31 -4.60 9.39 -6.34
CA SER A 31 -4.47 9.11 -7.77
C SER A 31 -3.11 9.53 -8.35
N ALA A 32 -2.60 10.69 -7.92
CA ALA A 32 -1.41 11.32 -8.48
C ALA A 32 -0.10 10.55 -8.22
N ILE A 33 -0.06 9.70 -7.19
CA ILE A 33 1.12 8.91 -6.82
C ILE A 33 1.18 7.55 -7.54
N PHE A 34 0.17 7.18 -8.35
CA PHE A 34 0.16 5.92 -9.09
C PHE A 34 0.42 6.08 -10.57
N SER A 35 1.04 5.07 -11.16
CA SER A 35 1.15 4.91 -12.61
C SER A 35 -0.21 4.60 -13.24
N PRO A 36 -0.49 5.07 -14.47
CA PRO A 36 -1.66 4.60 -15.25
C PRO A 36 -1.69 3.08 -15.45
N GLU A 37 -0.50 2.45 -15.52
CA GLU A 37 -0.31 1.00 -15.74
C GLU A 37 -0.13 0.22 -14.42
N ILE A 38 -0.65 0.75 -13.30
CA ILE A 38 -0.58 0.10 -11.99
C ILE A 38 -1.25 -1.29 -12.02
N SER A 39 -0.59 -2.26 -11.39
CA SER A 39 -1.13 -3.59 -11.12
C SER A 39 -0.97 -3.95 -9.65
N GLY A 40 -1.70 -4.94 -9.17
CA GLY A 40 -1.61 -5.29 -7.76
C GLY A 40 -2.70 -6.17 -7.19
N PHE A 41 -2.59 -6.38 -5.88
CA PHE A 41 -3.55 -7.12 -5.07
C PHE A 41 -3.82 -6.41 -3.75
N GLY A 42 -5.09 -6.37 -3.36
CA GLY A 42 -5.48 -6.09 -1.99
C GLY A 42 -5.63 -7.39 -1.18
N SER A 43 -6.14 -7.25 0.03
CA SER A 43 -6.35 -8.37 0.96
C SER A 43 -7.66 -9.13 0.74
N GLY A 44 -8.65 -8.50 0.09
CA GLY A 44 -9.92 -9.13 -0.26
C GLY A 44 -9.80 -10.04 -1.49
N ALA A 45 -10.61 -11.09 -1.54
CA ALA A 45 -10.60 -12.05 -2.65
C ALA A 45 -10.96 -11.42 -4.01
N ASP A 46 -11.72 -10.32 -4.01
CA ASP A 46 -12.10 -9.52 -5.17
C ASP A 46 -11.10 -8.39 -5.49
N GLU A 47 -10.08 -8.19 -4.64
CA GLU A 47 -9.17 -7.05 -4.73
C GLU A 47 -8.01 -7.31 -5.69
N VAL A 48 -8.32 -7.31 -6.99
CA VAL A 48 -7.33 -7.39 -8.08
C VAL A 48 -7.24 -6.05 -8.81
N ILE A 49 -6.07 -5.43 -8.81
CA ILE A 49 -5.79 -4.17 -9.50
C ILE A 49 -5.16 -4.50 -10.86
N ARG A 50 -5.85 -4.15 -11.94
CA ARG A 50 -5.36 -4.36 -13.32
C ARG A 50 -4.96 -3.07 -14.03
N ASP A 51 -5.50 -1.96 -13.57
CA ASP A 51 -5.28 -0.62 -14.11
C ASP A 51 -5.60 0.44 -13.05
N HIS A 52 -5.28 1.68 -13.38
CA HIS A 52 -5.49 2.83 -12.49
C HIS A 52 -6.96 3.10 -12.18
N ALA A 53 -7.86 2.89 -13.15
CA ALA A 53 -9.30 3.05 -12.92
C ALA A 53 -9.83 2.01 -11.93
N GLY A 54 -9.34 0.77 -12.00
CA GLY A 54 -9.63 -0.34 -11.09
C GLY A 54 -9.16 -0.04 -9.68
N LEU A 55 -7.93 0.45 -9.52
CA LEU A 55 -7.42 0.94 -8.25
C LEU A 55 -8.37 2.00 -7.66
N LEU A 56 -8.70 3.04 -8.41
CA LEU A 56 -9.54 4.13 -7.89
C LEU A 56 -10.97 3.67 -7.56
N ARG A 57 -11.51 2.64 -8.22
CA ARG A 57 -12.81 2.05 -7.84
C ARG A 57 -12.72 1.34 -6.49
N GLN A 58 -11.69 0.51 -6.29
CA GLN A 58 -11.49 -0.20 -5.01
C GLN A 58 -11.29 0.78 -3.85
N ILE A 59 -10.40 1.76 -4.04
CA ILE A 59 -10.08 2.73 -2.98
C ILE A 59 -11.30 3.60 -2.61
N ARG A 60 -12.12 4.01 -3.58
CA ARG A 60 -13.39 4.72 -3.29
C ARG A 60 -14.37 3.87 -2.47
N ARG A 61 -14.45 2.58 -2.77
CA ARG A 61 -15.28 1.62 -2.01
C ARG A 61 -14.75 1.49 -0.58
N ASP A 62 -13.44 1.38 -0.38
CA ASP A 62 -12.87 1.28 0.97
C ASP A 62 -13.15 2.56 1.79
N MET A 63 -12.90 3.73 1.17
CA MET A 63 -13.11 5.04 1.79
C MET A 63 -14.58 5.33 2.16
N SER A 64 -15.54 4.69 1.48
CA SER A 64 -16.97 4.85 1.80
C SER A 64 -17.42 3.97 2.97
N GLN A 65 -16.69 2.91 3.29
CA GLN A 65 -17.04 1.95 4.34
C GLN A 65 -16.41 2.27 5.70
N ALA A 66 -15.24 2.91 5.71
CA ALA A 66 -14.49 3.16 6.94
C ALA A 66 -13.92 4.58 7.02
N ASP A 67 -13.76 5.06 8.26
CA ASP A 67 -12.96 6.23 8.59
C ASP A 67 -11.57 5.76 9.01
N VAL A 68 -10.59 6.08 8.19
CA VAL A 68 -9.20 5.70 8.42
C VAL A 68 -8.53 6.78 9.26
N HIS A 69 -7.99 6.38 10.40
CA HIS A 69 -7.32 7.26 11.36
C HIS A 69 -5.80 7.28 11.15
N ALA A 70 -5.23 6.14 10.80
CA ALA A 70 -3.79 5.98 10.58
C ALA A 70 -3.50 4.88 9.56
N VAL A 71 -2.48 5.11 8.74
CA VAL A 71 -1.83 4.11 7.90
C VAL A 71 -0.33 4.29 8.12
N GLU A 72 0.37 3.25 8.57
CA GLU A 72 1.79 3.34 8.90
C GLU A 72 2.56 2.16 8.30
N PHE A 73 3.82 2.41 7.96
CA PHE A 73 4.72 1.41 7.38
C PHE A 73 5.96 1.26 8.27
N SER A 74 6.17 0.05 8.77
CA SER A 74 7.29 -0.30 9.66
C SER A 74 8.12 -1.45 9.07
N ASP A 75 9.29 -1.71 9.66
CA ASP A 75 10.22 -2.77 9.22
C ASP A 75 10.47 -2.76 7.71
N ARG A 76 10.70 -1.56 7.17
CA ARG A 76 10.88 -1.32 5.74
C ARG A 76 12.21 -1.91 5.26
N GLN A 77 12.13 -2.73 4.22
CA GLN A 77 13.28 -3.12 3.40
C GLN A 77 13.12 -2.49 2.02
N ILE A 78 14.08 -1.66 1.64
CA ILE A 78 14.04 -0.88 0.40
C ILE A 78 15.25 -1.27 -0.44
N PHE A 79 14.99 -1.69 -1.67
CA PHE A 79 16.02 -1.98 -2.66
C PHE A 79 15.62 -1.35 -3.99
N GLY A 80 16.55 -1.31 -4.94
CA GLY A 80 16.24 -0.81 -6.27
C GLY A 80 17.36 -1.03 -7.26
N ASP A 81 17.06 -0.74 -8.51
CA ASP A 81 18.02 -0.71 -9.61
C ASP A 81 17.63 0.35 -10.65
N GLY A 82 18.56 1.25 -10.96
CA GLY A 82 18.34 2.36 -11.87
C GLY A 82 17.14 3.24 -11.47
N ARG A 83 16.06 3.14 -12.25
CA ARG A 83 14.82 3.93 -12.07
C ARG A 83 13.73 3.17 -11.32
N VAL A 84 13.96 1.94 -10.87
CA VAL A 84 12.96 1.12 -10.19
C VAL A 84 13.41 0.84 -8.78
N ALA A 85 12.48 0.90 -7.83
CA ALA A 85 12.68 0.49 -6.45
C ALA A 85 11.53 -0.41 -5.99
N TRP A 86 11.79 -1.27 -5.02
CA TRP A 86 10.75 -2.06 -4.37
C TRP A 86 10.92 -2.02 -2.87
N VAL A 87 9.78 -1.97 -2.18
CA VAL A 87 9.68 -1.89 -0.74
C VAL A 87 8.90 -3.10 -0.25
N THR A 88 9.42 -3.76 0.78
CA THR A 88 8.65 -4.69 1.62
C THR A 88 8.53 -4.08 3.00
N SER A 89 7.33 -4.07 3.57
CA SER A 89 7.09 -3.50 4.90
C SER A 89 5.98 -4.23 5.64
N LYS A 90 6.02 -4.13 6.97
CA LYS A 90 4.80 -4.32 7.78
C LYS A 90 3.93 -3.08 7.62
N SER A 91 2.63 -3.26 7.77
CA SER A 91 1.67 -2.15 7.65
C SER A 91 0.62 -2.23 8.72
N THR A 92 0.34 -1.09 9.36
CA THR A 92 -0.78 -0.95 10.29
C THR A 92 -1.80 -0.02 9.66
N MET A 93 -3.09 -0.39 9.79
CA MET A 93 -4.20 0.47 9.40
C MET A 93 -5.17 0.54 10.55
N THR A 94 -5.32 1.73 11.13
CA THR A 94 -6.29 1.99 12.20
C THR A 94 -7.50 2.69 11.63
N PHE A 95 -8.69 2.15 11.85
CA PHE A 95 -9.94 2.60 11.23
C PHE A 95 -11.14 2.38 12.15
N SER A 96 -12.28 2.98 11.83
CA SER A 96 -13.58 2.73 12.45
C SER A 96 -14.66 2.61 11.37
N ILE A 97 -15.73 1.86 11.63
CA ILE A 97 -16.85 1.68 10.71
C ILE A 97 -18.09 2.29 11.36
N GLY A 98 -18.75 3.26 10.69
CA GLY A 98 -20.01 3.84 11.18
C GLY A 98 -19.93 4.41 12.61
N GLY A 99 -18.80 5.03 12.99
CA GLY A 99 -18.59 5.57 14.34
C GLY A 99 -18.33 4.53 15.43
N SER A 100 -18.09 3.26 15.06
CA SER A 100 -17.68 2.20 15.98
C SER A 100 -16.36 2.52 16.70
N ALA A 101 -16.01 1.69 17.69
CA ALA A 101 -14.66 1.66 18.24
C ALA A 101 -13.61 1.52 17.14
N LYS A 102 -12.39 2.00 17.43
CA LYS A 102 -11.25 1.87 16.52
C LYS A 102 -10.77 0.42 16.50
N HIS A 103 -10.47 -0.06 15.30
CA HIS A 103 -9.84 -1.33 15.03
C HIS A 103 -8.50 -1.11 14.32
N THR A 104 -7.55 -2.02 14.50
CA THR A 104 -6.26 -1.98 13.81
C THR A 104 -6.03 -3.29 13.08
N LEU A 105 -5.77 -3.20 11.77
CA LEU A 105 -5.27 -4.31 10.97
C LEU A 105 -3.74 -4.31 11.00
N PHE A 106 -3.17 -5.51 11.05
CA PHE A 106 -1.74 -5.76 10.95
C PHE A 106 -1.47 -6.54 9.66
N GLY A 107 -1.08 -5.83 8.63
CA GLY A 107 -0.81 -6.38 7.31
C GLY A 107 0.65 -6.29 6.90
N ARG A 108 0.89 -6.67 5.65
CA ARG A 108 2.18 -6.56 4.96
C ARG A 108 1.94 -5.87 3.63
N SER A 109 2.83 -4.97 3.27
CA SER A 109 2.78 -4.28 1.98
C SER A 109 4.02 -4.56 1.15
N THR A 110 3.80 -4.68 -0.16
CA THR A 110 4.84 -4.56 -1.17
C THR A 110 4.47 -3.43 -2.11
N MET A 111 5.40 -2.50 -2.33
CA MET A 111 5.24 -1.41 -3.29
C MET A 111 6.42 -1.42 -4.25
N VAL A 112 6.14 -1.40 -5.56
CA VAL A 112 7.16 -1.16 -6.58
C VAL A 112 6.96 0.26 -7.09
N LEU A 113 8.04 1.04 -7.09
CA LEU A 113 8.06 2.44 -7.50
C LEU A 113 8.95 2.61 -8.73
N LYS A 114 8.55 3.51 -9.62
CA LYS A 114 9.31 3.88 -10.82
C LYS A 114 9.54 5.38 -10.84
N ASN A 115 10.79 5.78 -11.01
CA ASN A 115 11.17 7.17 -11.25
C ASN A 115 10.92 7.51 -12.72
N THR A 116 10.04 8.48 -12.98
CA THR A 116 9.68 8.95 -14.33
C THR A 116 10.65 9.99 -14.90
N GLY A 117 11.70 10.34 -14.16
CA GLY A 117 12.61 11.45 -14.42
C GLY A 117 12.19 12.75 -13.71
N SER A 118 10.91 12.89 -13.37
CA SER A 118 10.36 14.06 -12.67
C SER A 118 9.80 13.75 -11.28
N ARG A 119 9.40 12.50 -11.04
CA ARG A 119 8.84 12.04 -9.76
C ARG A 119 8.89 10.51 -9.65
N LEU A 120 8.73 9.99 -8.43
CA LEU A 120 8.34 8.60 -8.20
C LEU A 120 6.84 8.41 -8.36
N VAL A 121 6.47 7.28 -8.96
CA VAL A 121 5.09 6.76 -8.96
C VAL A 121 5.09 5.29 -8.58
N ILE A 122 4.04 4.85 -7.89
CA ILE A 122 3.81 3.44 -7.56
C ILE A 122 3.27 2.74 -8.83
N VAL A 123 3.98 1.71 -9.27
CA VAL A 123 3.66 0.88 -10.45
C VAL A 123 3.14 -0.51 -10.08
N GLN A 124 3.38 -0.97 -8.85
CA GLN A 124 2.78 -2.17 -8.31
C GLN A 124 2.45 -1.99 -6.83
N LEU A 125 1.29 -2.47 -6.40
CA LEU A 125 0.87 -2.50 -5.00
C LEU A 125 0.41 -3.89 -4.60
N HIS A 126 0.87 -4.39 -3.45
CA HIS A 126 0.30 -5.58 -2.83
C HIS A 126 0.09 -5.30 -1.35
N PHE A 127 -1.12 -5.50 -0.84
CA PHE A 127 -1.43 -5.52 0.59
C PHE A 127 -2.01 -6.89 0.96
N SER A 128 -1.53 -7.49 2.05
CA SER A 128 -2.04 -8.78 2.51
C SER A 128 -2.15 -8.84 4.03
N LEU A 129 -3.08 -9.67 4.50
CA LEU A 129 -3.19 -10.07 5.90
C LEU A 129 -2.74 -11.54 6.05
N PRO A 130 -1.99 -11.90 7.09
CA PRO A 130 -1.79 -13.31 7.45
C PRO A 130 -3.14 -13.98 7.71
N PHE A 131 -3.25 -15.27 7.41
CA PHE A 131 -4.45 -16.02 7.76
C PHE A 131 -4.54 -16.14 9.29
N GLY A 132 -5.65 -15.69 9.88
CA GLY A 132 -5.78 -15.56 11.34
C GLY A 132 -5.63 -16.88 12.12
N GLY A 133 -5.92 -18.02 11.49
CA GLY A 133 -5.74 -19.36 12.08
C GLY A 133 -4.38 -20.01 11.79
N GLN A 134 -3.42 -19.30 11.21
CA GLN A 134 -2.13 -19.86 10.81
C GLN A 134 -1.18 -19.93 12.01
N SER A 135 -0.77 -21.15 12.38
CA SER A 135 0.27 -21.33 13.39
C SER A 135 1.66 -21.00 12.85
N THR A 136 2.59 -20.60 13.72
CA THR A 136 3.99 -20.38 13.35
C THR A 136 4.58 -21.61 12.66
N GLY A 137 5.21 -21.41 11.50
CA GLY A 137 5.81 -22.49 10.71
C GLY A 137 4.83 -23.25 9.81
N GLN A 138 3.52 -22.98 9.88
CA GLN A 138 2.53 -23.63 9.02
C GLN A 138 2.45 -22.92 7.66
N SER A 139 2.77 -23.61 6.57
CA SER A 139 2.72 -23.02 5.22
C SER A 139 1.34 -23.03 4.57
N PHE A 140 0.49 -24.02 4.88
CA PHE A 140 -0.82 -24.22 4.26
C PHE A 140 -1.93 -24.31 5.32
N PRO A 141 -2.27 -23.19 5.99
CA PRO A 141 -3.38 -23.19 6.93
C PRO A 141 -4.72 -23.37 6.18
N GLY A 142 -5.51 -24.37 6.57
CA GLY A 142 -6.84 -24.63 6.00
C GLY A 142 -6.89 -25.41 4.69
N ALA A 143 -5.77 -25.99 4.24
CA ALA A 143 -5.73 -27.02 3.20
C ALA A 143 -6.06 -28.41 3.76
#